data_AF-A0A431HLW3-F1
#
_entry.id   AF-A0A431HLW3-F1
#
_cell.length_a   1.000
_cell.length_b   1.000
_cell.length_c   1.000
_cell.angle_alpha   90.00
_cell.angle_beta   90.00
_cell.angle_gamma   90.00
#
_symmetry.space_group_name_H-M   'P 1'
#
loop_
_entity.id
_entity.type
_entity.pdbx_description
1 polymer ?
#
loop_
_entity_poly.entity_id
_entity_poly.type
_entity_poly.pdbx_seq_one_letter_code
_entity_poly.pdbx_strand_id
1 'polypeptide(L)'
;MIRNRTKKENKTCWIQKEDALYHYKNGRIHKDNGPAVIFPDKEVWYHYGKIHRDNDLPAVIYKDGSKEWYCKGKRHRLGGNPARIKIIKGGIIKEWWLEDEIHLQECSEKFLKGELIHYINHFLNGTKVSGSYGYSTELKESFVKLIFLGSGHTDLNHYHSYGDIPSVVRKSWFRKRETKEWHCAGKLHREYGPAVIYSNGDKEWWIHGERHRLDGPAVEYANGNKIWFEYGRFVRRKIKCT
;
A
#
# COMPACT_ATOMS: atom_id res chain seq x y z
N MET A 1 -12.02 34.82 -44.90
CA MET A 1 -13.16 33.94 -44.55
C MET A 1 -12.98 32.62 -45.28
N ILE A 2 -12.92 31.50 -44.57
CA ILE A 2 -13.56 30.23 -44.93
C ILE A 2 -13.69 29.48 -43.60
N ARG A 3 -14.95 29.25 -43.21
CA ARG A 3 -15.35 28.49 -42.04
C ARG A 3 -15.01 27.03 -42.28
N ASN A 4 -14.55 26.33 -41.24
CA ASN A 4 -14.87 24.91 -41.10
C ASN A 4 -15.11 24.58 -39.62
N ARG A 5 -16.37 24.79 -39.22
CA ARG A 5 -17.00 24.06 -38.11
C ARG A 5 -17.03 22.59 -38.54
N THR A 6 -16.20 21.75 -37.95
CA THR A 6 -16.43 20.30 -37.96
C THR A 6 -16.43 19.79 -36.53
N LYS A 7 -17.62 19.47 -36.01
CA LYS A 7 -17.79 18.44 -34.98
C LYS A 7 -16.94 17.23 -35.40
N LYS A 8 -16.06 16.73 -34.55
CA LYS A 8 -15.24 15.52 -34.78
C LYS A 8 -14.84 14.99 -33.40
N GLU A 9 -15.70 14.23 -32.74
CA GLU A 9 -15.77 12.75 -32.83
C GLU A 9 -14.58 12.08 -32.13
N ASN A 10 -14.85 10.99 -31.42
CA ASN A 10 -13.93 10.22 -30.59
C ASN A 10 -12.67 9.76 -31.33
N LYS A 11 -11.69 10.65 -31.51
CA LYS A 11 -10.45 10.34 -32.23
C LYS A 11 -9.38 9.87 -31.27
N THR A 12 -8.89 8.67 -31.51
CA THR A 12 -7.59 8.23 -31.01
C THR A 12 -6.51 8.82 -31.92
N CYS A 13 -5.46 9.38 -31.35
CA CYS A 13 -4.28 9.81 -32.10
C CYS A 13 -3.03 9.57 -31.27
N TRP A 14 -1.88 9.53 -31.94
CA TRP A 14 -0.59 9.48 -31.27
C TRP A 14 0.25 10.65 -31.76
N ILE A 15 1.07 11.17 -30.85
CA ILE A 15 1.97 12.28 -31.12
C ILE A 15 3.33 11.89 -30.56
N GLN A 16 4.35 11.96 -31.41
CA GLN A 16 5.73 11.88 -30.97
C GLN A 16 6.20 13.29 -30.62
N LYS A 17 6.72 13.47 -29.41
CA LYS A 17 7.32 14.73 -28.93
C LYS A 17 8.61 14.38 -28.23
N GLU A 18 9.68 15.05 -28.65
CA GLU A 18 11.04 14.73 -28.18
C GLU A 18 11.30 13.23 -28.39
N ASP A 19 11.61 12.51 -27.31
CA ASP A 19 11.90 11.08 -27.32
C ASP A 19 10.74 10.20 -26.83
N ALA A 20 9.53 10.77 -26.71
CA ALA A 20 8.38 10.07 -26.16
C ALA A 20 7.18 9.98 -27.13
N LEU A 21 6.49 8.85 -27.09
CA LEU A 21 5.26 8.59 -27.84
C LEU A 21 4.05 8.73 -26.93
N TYR A 22 3.16 9.67 -27.24
CA TYR A 22 1.94 9.94 -26.48
C TYR A 22 0.72 9.42 -27.24
N HIS A 23 -0.15 8.67 -26.57
CA HIS A 23 -1.45 8.25 -27.07
C HIS A 23 -2.56 9.08 -26.43
N TYR A 24 -3.39 9.67 -27.28
CA TYR A 24 -4.57 10.42 -26.88
C TYR A 24 -5.84 9.68 -27.31
N LYS A 25 -6.87 9.73 -26.47
CA LYS A 25 -8.24 9.32 -26.77
C LYS A 25 -9.16 10.42 -26.26
N ASN A 26 -10.02 10.93 -27.13
CA ASN A 26 -10.99 11.99 -26.80
C ASN A 26 -10.33 13.25 -26.18
N GLY A 27 -9.16 13.62 -26.69
CA GLY A 27 -8.42 14.81 -26.22
C GLY A 27 -7.68 14.65 -24.89
N ARG A 28 -7.68 13.45 -24.27
CA ARG A 28 -6.92 13.15 -23.04
C ARG A 28 -5.90 12.06 -23.30
N ILE A 29 -4.80 12.06 -22.54
CA ILE A 29 -3.80 10.99 -22.59
C ILE A 29 -4.46 9.70 -22.06
N HIS A 30 -4.59 8.70 -22.92
CA HIS A 30 -5.24 7.43 -22.60
C HIS A 30 -5.03 6.42 -23.74
N LYS A 31 -4.85 5.15 -23.40
CA LYS A 31 -4.79 4.03 -24.34
C LYS A 31 -5.46 2.81 -23.70
N ASP A 32 -6.37 2.15 -24.41
CA ASP A 32 -7.15 1.04 -23.82
C ASP A 32 -6.30 -0.19 -23.56
N ASN A 33 -5.41 -0.53 -24.51
CA ASN A 33 -4.62 -1.77 -24.49
C ASN A 33 -3.12 -1.48 -24.54
N GLY A 34 -2.59 -0.85 -23.49
CA GLY A 34 -1.15 -0.62 -23.34
C GLY A 34 -0.81 0.73 -22.70
N PRO A 35 0.49 1.08 -22.66
CA PRO A 35 0.94 2.34 -22.09
C PRO A 35 0.44 3.51 -22.93
N ALA A 36 -0.07 4.54 -22.26
CA ALA A 36 -0.53 5.75 -22.90
C ALA A 36 0.62 6.70 -23.23
N VAL A 37 1.75 6.59 -22.52
CA VAL A 37 2.99 7.30 -22.85
C VAL A 37 4.17 6.32 -22.79
N ILE A 38 5.01 6.34 -23.82
CA ILE A 38 6.21 5.50 -23.90
C ILE A 38 7.42 6.43 -24.03
N PHE A 39 8.32 6.35 -23.07
CA PHE A 39 9.63 7.01 -23.06
C PHE A 39 10.73 5.99 -23.40
N PRO A 40 11.96 6.43 -23.70
CA PRO A 40 13.08 5.52 -23.93
C PRO A 40 13.45 4.68 -22.71
N ASP A 41 13.14 5.14 -21.50
CA ASP A 41 13.52 4.52 -20.23
C ASP A 41 12.33 3.93 -19.46
N LYS A 42 11.09 4.27 -19.81
CA LYS A 42 9.89 3.85 -19.07
C LYS A 42 8.60 3.88 -19.90
N GLU A 43 7.62 3.14 -19.43
CA GLU A 43 6.25 3.10 -19.94
C GLU A 43 5.28 3.60 -18.87
N VAL A 44 4.29 4.40 -19.26
CA VAL A 44 3.33 5.02 -18.34
C VAL A 44 1.89 4.78 -18.80
N TRP A 45 1.04 4.35 -17.88
CA TRP A 45 -0.39 4.11 -18.08
C TRP A 45 -1.20 5.27 -17.52
N TYR A 46 -2.23 5.63 -18.28
CA TYR A 46 -3.17 6.69 -17.92
C TYR A 46 -4.60 6.16 -18.02
N HIS A 47 -5.44 6.65 -17.12
CA HIS A 47 -6.89 6.46 -17.13
C HIS A 47 -7.58 7.82 -17.00
N TYR A 48 -8.40 8.18 -17.99
CA TYR A 48 -9.08 9.48 -18.10
C TYR A 48 -8.15 10.72 -17.96
N GLY A 49 -6.90 10.62 -18.41
CA GLY A 49 -5.92 11.71 -18.36
C GLY A 49 -5.13 11.81 -17.05
N LYS A 50 -5.28 10.87 -16.11
CA LYS A 50 -4.46 10.77 -14.90
C LYS A 50 -3.64 9.49 -14.90
N ILE A 51 -2.45 9.51 -14.31
CA ILE A 51 -1.62 8.30 -14.16
C ILE A 51 -2.36 7.32 -13.26
N HIS A 52 -2.69 6.14 -13.80
CA HIS A 52 -3.46 5.09 -13.13
C HIS A 52 -3.47 3.84 -14.01
N ARG A 53 -3.53 2.66 -13.39
CA ARG A 53 -3.72 1.39 -14.08
C ARG A 53 -4.55 0.44 -13.23
N ASP A 54 -5.54 -0.18 -13.83
CA ASP A 54 -6.46 -1.09 -13.15
C ASP A 54 -5.79 -2.45 -12.85
N ASN A 55 -6.44 -3.25 -11.99
CA ASN A 55 -6.03 -4.61 -11.60
C ASN A 55 -4.71 -4.70 -10.81
N ASP A 56 -4.43 -3.70 -9.94
CA ASP A 56 -3.19 -3.62 -9.13
C ASP A 56 -1.89 -3.71 -9.97
N LEU A 57 -1.97 -3.34 -11.24
CA LEU A 57 -0.82 -3.29 -12.12
C LEU A 57 -0.08 -1.97 -11.96
N PRO A 58 1.26 -1.96 -12.14
CA PRO A 58 2.03 -0.72 -12.04
C PRO A 58 1.63 0.25 -13.15
N ALA A 59 1.39 1.50 -12.76
CA ALA A 59 1.07 2.58 -13.67
C ALA A 59 2.32 3.20 -14.30
N VAL A 60 3.51 2.94 -13.75
CA VAL A 60 4.80 3.22 -14.39
C VAL A 60 5.70 1.99 -14.31
N ILE A 61 6.31 1.62 -15.42
CA ILE A 61 7.30 0.55 -15.50
C ILE A 61 8.56 1.11 -16.14
N TYR A 62 9.70 0.99 -15.46
CA TYR A 62 11.00 1.40 -15.96
C TYR A 62 11.72 0.21 -16.60
N LYS A 63 12.62 0.50 -17.56
CA LYS A 63 13.45 -0.52 -18.23
C LYS A 63 14.40 -1.25 -17.29
N ASP A 64 14.81 -0.61 -16.19
CA ASP A 64 15.62 -1.23 -15.13
C ASP A 64 14.82 -2.25 -14.30
N GLY A 65 13.51 -2.35 -14.51
CA GLY A 65 12.57 -3.23 -13.80
C GLY A 65 11.91 -2.58 -12.57
N SER A 66 12.27 -1.34 -12.24
CA SER A 66 11.59 -0.54 -11.22
C SER A 66 10.14 -0.27 -11.62
N LYS A 67 9.25 -0.13 -10.63
CA LYS A 67 7.80 -0.03 -10.82
C LYS A 67 7.18 0.97 -9.86
N GLU A 68 6.15 1.68 -10.33
CA GLU A 68 5.36 2.58 -9.50
C GLU A 68 3.86 2.40 -9.74
N TRP A 69 3.08 2.58 -8.68
CA TRP A 69 1.63 2.45 -8.65
C TRP A 69 1.01 3.80 -8.30
N TYR A 70 -0.05 4.14 -9.02
CA TYR A 70 -0.79 5.38 -8.86
C TYR A 70 -2.29 5.08 -8.83
N CYS A 71 -3.01 5.80 -7.98
CA CYS A 71 -4.46 5.80 -7.91
C CYS A 71 -4.96 7.22 -8.15
N LYS A 72 -5.80 7.40 -9.19
CA LYS A 72 -6.40 8.71 -9.55
C LYS A 72 -5.36 9.85 -9.70
N GLY A 73 -4.16 9.53 -10.18
CA GLY A 73 -3.07 10.48 -10.41
C GLY A 73 -2.14 10.72 -9.23
N LYS A 74 -2.40 10.14 -8.06
CA LYS A 74 -1.50 10.20 -6.89
C LYS A 74 -0.81 8.86 -6.68
N ARG A 75 0.47 8.87 -6.27
CA ARG A 75 1.22 7.66 -5.94
C ARG A 75 0.62 7.03 -4.70
N HIS A 76 -0.02 5.88 -4.90
CA HIS A 76 -0.76 5.14 -3.90
C HIS A 76 -1.06 3.76 -4.45
N ARG A 77 -0.93 2.75 -3.61
CA ARG A 77 -1.33 1.37 -3.89
C ARG A 77 -2.17 0.81 -2.74
N LEU A 78 -3.33 0.25 -3.07
CA LEU A 78 -4.22 -0.37 -2.10
C LEU A 78 -3.70 -1.77 -1.69
N GLY A 79 -4.25 -2.34 -0.63
CA GLY A 79 -3.87 -3.67 -0.14
C GLY A 79 -2.56 -3.74 0.66
N GLY A 80 -2.00 -2.61 1.09
CA GLY A 80 -0.79 -2.58 1.93
C GLY A 80 0.50 -2.99 1.21
N ASN A 81 0.49 -2.91 -0.12
CA ASN A 81 1.64 -3.19 -0.98
C ASN A 81 2.44 -1.92 -1.27
N PRO A 82 3.75 -2.04 -1.58
CA PRO A 82 4.56 -0.88 -1.91
C PRO A 82 4.05 -0.23 -3.20
N ALA A 83 3.87 1.09 -3.14
CA ALA A 83 3.49 1.91 -4.27
C ALA A 83 4.68 2.29 -5.15
N ARG A 84 5.91 2.01 -4.70
CA ARG A 84 7.12 2.11 -5.51
C ARG A 84 8.09 1.00 -5.16
N ILE A 85 8.64 0.37 -6.19
CA ILE A 85 9.67 -0.65 -6.10
C ILE A 85 10.83 -0.17 -6.95
N LYS A 86 11.97 0.08 -6.33
CA LYS A 86 13.19 0.54 -7.00
C LYS A 86 14.22 -0.58 -6.97
N ILE A 87 14.70 -0.95 -8.16
CA ILE A 87 15.79 -1.92 -8.30
C ILE A 87 17.11 -1.17 -8.16
N ILE A 88 17.98 -1.66 -7.28
CA ILE A 88 19.33 -1.12 -7.08
C ILE A 88 20.35 -2.24 -7.28
N LYS A 89 21.62 -1.88 -7.50
CA LYS A 89 22.69 -2.87 -7.56
C LYS A 89 22.75 -3.63 -6.23
N GLY A 90 22.44 -4.93 -6.27
CA GLY A 90 22.51 -5.81 -5.09
C GLY A 90 21.24 -5.89 -4.23
N GLY A 91 20.12 -5.26 -4.62
CA GLY A 91 18.89 -5.35 -3.84
C GLY A 91 17.69 -4.61 -4.42
N ILE A 92 16.62 -4.56 -3.63
CA ILE A 92 15.38 -3.87 -3.96
C ILE A 92 14.99 -2.96 -2.79
N ILE A 93 14.62 -1.73 -3.11
CA ILE A 93 13.97 -0.81 -2.18
C ILE A 93 12.47 -0.83 -2.47
N LYS A 94 11.67 -0.99 -1.43
CA LYS A 94 10.21 -0.89 -1.48
C LYS A 94 9.79 0.35 -0.70
N GLU A 95 8.90 1.14 -1.28
CA GLU A 95 8.34 2.34 -0.65
C GLU A 95 6.81 2.27 -0.71
N TRP A 96 6.18 2.53 0.44
CA TRP A 96 4.74 2.65 0.56
C TRP A 96 4.39 4.12 0.54
N TRP A 97 3.45 4.47 -0.33
CA TRP A 97 3.00 5.84 -0.52
C TRP A 97 1.49 5.89 -0.36
N LEU A 98 1.02 6.97 0.27
CA LEU A 98 -0.40 7.32 0.36
C LEU A 98 -0.52 8.78 -0.09
N GLU A 99 -1.29 9.00 -1.14
CA GLU A 99 -1.56 10.33 -1.69
C GLU A 99 -0.30 11.19 -1.98
N ASP A 100 0.74 10.59 -2.56
CA ASP A 100 2.05 11.21 -2.84
C ASP A 100 2.94 11.51 -1.63
N GLU A 101 2.59 11.02 -0.44
CA GLU A 101 3.46 11.07 0.74
C GLU A 101 4.06 9.70 1.08
N ILE A 102 5.37 9.64 1.34
CA ILE A 102 6.06 8.41 1.77
C ILE A 102 5.59 8.05 3.17
N HIS A 103 5.10 6.82 3.31
CA HIS A 103 4.61 6.29 4.59
C HIS A 103 5.57 5.25 5.20
N LEU A 104 6.27 4.46 4.37
CA LEU A 104 7.23 3.47 4.82
C LEU A 104 8.28 3.19 3.74
N GLN A 105 9.49 2.83 4.15
CA GLN A 105 10.55 2.37 3.26
C GLN A 105 11.21 1.09 3.83
N GLU A 106 11.37 0.07 2.99
CA GLU A 106 12.00 -1.22 3.32
C GLU A 106 13.11 -1.52 2.31
N CYS A 107 14.25 -2.03 2.78
CA CYS A 107 15.38 -2.45 1.94
C CYS A 107 15.68 -3.94 2.16
N SER A 108 15.81 -4.73 1.09
CA SER A 108 15.96 -6.18 1.20
C SER A 108 17.35 -6.66 1.67
N GLU A 109 17.36 -7.67 2.55
CA GLU A 109 18.45 -8.25 3.39
C GLU A 109 19.86 -8.52 2.79
N LYS A 110 20.07 -8.55 1.47
CA LYS A 110 21.42 -8.88 0.92
C LYS A 110 22.51 -7.87 1.32
N PHE A 111 22.11 -6.71 1.85
CA PHE A 111 22.99 -5.67 2.37
C PHE A 111 23.62 -6.00 3.75
N LEU A 112 22.98 -6.85 4.58
CA LEU A 112 23.37 -7.02 5.99
C LEU A 112 24.34 -8.17 6.27
N LYS A 113 24.82 -8.89 5.24
CA LYS A 113 25.70 -10.06 5.42
C LYS A 113 27.17 -9.74 5.75
N GLY A 114 27.58 -8.47 5.79
CA GLY A 114 28.96 -8.10 6.11
C GLY A 114 29.20 -7.73 7.58
N GLU A 115 28.32 -6.92 8.19
CA GLU A 115 28.66 -6.22 9.43
C GLU A 115 27.64 -6.35 10.58
N LEU A 116 26.44 -6.89 10.34
CA LEU A 116 25.39 -6.93 11.38
C LEU A 116 25.28 -8.27 12.13
N ILE A 117 25.76 -9.38 11.56
CA ILE A 117 25.58 -10.72 12.15
C ILE A 117 26.41 -10.91 13.43
N HIS A 118 27.51 -10.16 13.59
CA HIS A 118 28.27 -10.18 14.85
C HIS A 118 27.49 -9.52 16.01
N TYR A 119 26.65 -8.50 15.71
CA TYR A 119 25.99 -7.70 16.73
C TYR A 119 24.75 -8.38 17.34
N ILE A 120 23.96 -9.09 16.53
CA ILE A 120 22.71 -9.73 16.99
C ILE A 120 22.98 -10.96 17.88
N ASN A 121 24.01 -11.76 17.56
CA ASN A 121 24.36 -12.93 18.38
C ASN A 121 24.95 -12.56 19.75
N HIS A 122 25.57 -11.38 19.88
CA HIS A 122 26.15 -10.91 21.14
C HIS A 122 25.08 -10.33 22.12
N PHE A 123 23.95 -9.83 21.59
CA PHE A 123 22.89 -9.24 22.43
C PHE A 123 21.96 -10.28 23.06
N LEU A 124 21.83 -11.47 22.47
CA LEU A 124 20.93 -12.53 22.96
C LEU A 124 21.58 -13.45 24.02
N ASN A 125 22.92 -13.50 24.12
CA ASN A 125 23.61 -14.50 24.96
C ASN A 125 24.31 -13.96 26.21
N GLY A 126 24.13 -12.68 26.57
CA GLY A 126 24.35 -12.19 27.94
C GLY A 126 25.77 -12.31 28.52
N THR A 127 26.82 -12.47 27.71
CA THR A 127 28.20 -12.49 28.19
C THR A 127 28.86 -11.11 28.04
N LYS A 128 29.29 -10.53 29.17
CA LYS A 128 30.14 -9.33 29.20
C LYS A 128 31.52 -9.68 28.62
N VAL A 129 31.94 -8.98 27.58
CA VAL A 129 33.36 -8.89 27.22
C VAL A 129 33.78 -7.43 27.30
N SER A 130 34.77 -7.18 28.15
CA SER A 130 35.52 -5.94 28.28
C SER A 130 36.31 -5.67 26.99
N GLY A 131 36.09 -4.53 26.36
CA GLY A 131 36.90 -4.10 25.21
C GLY A 131 36.44 -2.74 24.70
N SER A 132 37.29 -1.74 24.86
CA SER A 132 37.07 -0.36 24.46
C SER A 132 37.13 -0.19 22.94
N TYR A 133 36.02 0.11 22.29
CA TYR A 133 36.03 0.84 21.02
C TYR A 133 34.89 1.86 21.04
N GLY A 134 35.29 3.12 21.20
CA GLY A 134 34.39 4.26 21.26
C GLY A 134 33.81 4.55 19.89
N TYR A 135 32.48 4.53 19.79
CA TYR A 135 31.76 5.25 18.76
C TYR A 135 30.62 6.02 19.42
N SER A 136 30.56 7.30 19.05
CA SER A 136 29.77 8.39 19.63
C SER A 136 28.33 7.98 19.98
N THR A 137 27.92 8.36 21.18
CA THR A 137 26.56 8.24 21.73
C THR A 137 25.49 8.99 20.93
N GLU A 138 25.85 9.75 19.88
CA GLU A 138 24.89 10.45 19.00
C GLU A 138 24.26 9.54 17.92
N LEU A 139 24.82 8.36 17.64
CA LEU A 139 24.23 7.37 16.73
C LEU A 139 23.13 6.50 17.37
N LYS A 140 23.00 6.56 18.71
CA LYS A 140 22.02 5.75 19.47
C LYS A 140 20.62 6.35 19.49
N GLU A 141 20.48 7.67 19.35
CA GLU A 141 19.15 8.30 19.25
C GLU A 141 18.68 8.50 17.81
N SER A 142 19.58 8.53 16.83
CA SER A 142 19.24 8.83 15.43
C SER A 142 18.75 7.62 14.63
N PHE A 143 19.00 6.38 15.07
CA PHE A 143 18.57 5.16 14.35
C PHE A 143 17.22 4.56 14.83
N VAL A 144 16.73 4.97 16.00
CA VAL A 144 15.39 4.58 16.50
C VAL A 144 14.36 5.72 16.30
N LYS A 145 14.80 6.89 15.84
CA LYS A 145 13.97 8.05 15.52
C LYS A 145 13.70 8.21 14.01
N LEU A 146 13.65 7.12 13.25
CA LEU A 146 12.89 7.08 11.99
C LEU A 146 11.42 6.73 12.27
N ILE A 147 10.86 7.51 13.20
CA ILE A 147 9.47 7.60 13.63
C ILE A 147 9.05 9.03 13.25
N PHE A 148 8.07 9.15 12.35
CA PHE A 148 7.29 10.37 12.06
C PHE A 148 8.08 11.63 11.65
N LEU A 149 8.24 11.84 10.34
CA LEU A 149 8.48 13.18 9.78
C LEU A 149 7.38 13.48 8.76
N GLY A 150 6.33 14.17 9.23
CA GLY A 150 5.21 14.62 8.42
C GLY A 150 3.98 14.95 9.26
N SER A 151 4.08 15.90 10.19
CA SER A 151 2.87 16.47 10.82
C SER A 151 2.98 17.98 10.86
N GLY A 152 2.45 18.57 9.81
CA GLY A 152 1.93 19.93 9.79
C GLY A 152 0.42 19.94 9.59
N HIS A 153 -0.31 18.93 10.07
CA HIS A 153 -1.76 19.02 10.28
C HIS A 153 -2.15 18.14 11.47
N THR A 154 -2.73 18.79 12.47
CA THR A 154 -3.40 18.17 13.60
C THR A 154 -4.63 17.40 13.12
N ASP A 155 -4.94 16.32 13.84
CA ASP A 155 -6.19 15.54 13.78
C ASP A 155 -6.28 14.44 12.70
N LEU A 156 -5.59 13.32 12.94
CA LEU A 156 -6.14 11.94 12.96
C LEU A 156 -4.97 10.93 12.93
N ASN A 157 -4.83 10.16 14.01
CA ASN A 157 -3.94 8.99 14.11
C ASN A 157 -4.13 8.07 12.89
N HIS A 158 -3.17 8.09 11.96
CA HIS A 158 -3.15 7.29 10.74
C HIS A 158 -2.75 5.85 11.05
N TYR A 159 -3.68 5.05 11.60
CA TYR A 159 -3.50 3.59 11.60
C TYR A 159 -3.46 3.10 10.15
N HIS A 160 -2.36 2.46 9.75
CA HIS A 160 -2.19 1.88 8.42
C HIS A 160 -1.54 0.51 8.53
N SER A 161 -2.13 -0.49 7.86
CA SER A 161 -1.66 -1.87 7.81
C SER A 161 -0.86 -2.13 6.56
N TYR A 162 0.23 -2.88 6.71
CA TYR A 162 1.15 -3.22 5.64
C TYR A 162 1.05 -4.73 5.36
N GLY A 163 0.52 -5.10 4.20
CA GLY A 163 0.19 -6.49 3.86
C GLY A 163 -0.67 -7.18 4.93
N ASP A 164 -0.19 -8.33 5.42
CA ASP A 164 -0.87 -9.12 6.46
C ASP A 164 -0.54 -8.68 7.90
N ILE A 165 0.23 -7.61 8.08
CA ILE A 165 0.58 -7.07 9.40
C ILE A 165 -0.56 -6.16 9.90
N PRO A 166 -1.21 -6.51 11.03
CA PRO A 166 -2.24 -5.66 11.60
C PRO A 166 -1.63 -4.34 12.11
N SER A 167 -2.35 -3.26 11.89
CA SER A 167 -1.95 -1.91 12.36
C SER A 167 -2.18 -1.74 13.86
N VAL A 168 -3.10 -2.52 14.44
CA VAL A 168 -3.39 -2.51 15.87
C VAL A 168 -3.47 -3.95 16.36
N VAL A 169 -2.79 -4.22 17.47
CA VAL A 169 -2.93 -5.47 18.24
C VAL A 169 -3.25 -5.12 19.68
N ARG A 170 -4.51 -5.25 20.07
CA ARG A 170 -4.95 -5.02 21.46
C ARG A 170 -4.75 -6.29 22.27
N LYS A 171 -3.82 -6.26 23.23
CA LYS A 171 -3.58 -7.36 24.16
C LYS A 171 -4.09 -6.99 25.55
N SER A 172 -4.95 -7.83 26.12
CA SER A 172 -5.31 -7.77 27.53
C SER A 172 -4.54 -8.83 28.31
N TRP A 173 -3.53 -8.39 29.07
CA TRP A 173 -2.62 -9.30 29.79
C TRP A 173 -3.35 -10.14 30.84
N PHE A 174 -4.36 -9.56 31.50
CA PHE A 174 -5.17 -10.24 32.52
C PHE A 174 -6.10 -11.33 31.96
N ARG A 175 -6.52 -11.23 30.70
CA ARG A 175 -7.52 -12.14 30.10
C ARG A 175 -6.97 -13.01 28.97
N LYS A 176 -5.69 -12.89 28.62
CA LYS A 176 -5.06 -13.51 27.43
C LYS A 176 -5.92 -13.31 26.16
N ARG A 177 -6.54 -12.14 26.01
CA ARG A 177 -7.34 -11.78 24.83
C ARG A 177 -6.51 -10.92 23.90
N GLU A 178 -6.51 -11.28 22.62
CA GLU A 178 -5.88 -10.54 21.53
C GLU A 178 -6.94 -10.12 20.50
N THR A 179 -6.95 -8.85 20.09
CA THR A 179 -7.74 -8.38 18.95
C THR A 179 -6.79 -7.75 17.94
N LYS A 180 -6.93 -8.11 16.67
CA LYS A 180 -6.09 -7.61 15.56
C LYS A 180 -6.96 -6.80 14.62
N GLU A 181 -6.49 -5.61 14.25
CA GLU A 181 -7.22 -4.69 13.38
C GLU A 181 -6.34 -4.24 12.21
N TRP A 182 -6.91 -4.22 11.01
CA TRP A 182 -6.27 -3.77 9.78
C TRP A 182 -6.91 -2.48 9.28
N HIS A 183 -6.08 -1.47 9.04
CA HIS A 183 -6.52 -0.14 8.63
C HIS A 183 -5.84 0.30 7.33
N CYS A 184 -6.51 1.14 6.55
CA CYS A 184 -5.94 1.89 5.43
C CYS A 184 -6.35 3.35 5.61
N ALA A 185 -5.37 4.25 5.67
CA ALA A 185 -5.59 5.67 5.91
C ALA A 185 -6.50 5.95 7.12
N GLY A 186 -6.23 5.26 8.24
CA GLY A 186 -7.00 5.39 9.49
C GLY A 186 -8.37 4.71 9.52
N LYS A 187 -8.81 4.09 8.41
CA LYS A 187 -10.12 3.40 8.33
C LYS A 187 -9.94 1.89 8.28
N LEU A 188 -10.83 1.12 8.92
CA LEU A 188 -10.81 -0.34 8.82
C LEU A 188 -10.90 -0.78 7.36
N HIS A 189 -9.92 -1.56 6.90
CA HIS A 189 -9.81 -1.97 5.51
C HIS A 189 -8.91 -3.20 5.35
N ARG A 190 -9.39 -4.24 4.67
CA ARG A 190 -8.57 -5.36 4.19
C ARG A 190 -9.23 -6.07 3.00
N GLU A 191 -8.52 -6.19 1.88
CA GLU A 191 -9.06 -6.74 0.61
C GLU A 191 -9.32 -8.25 0.66
N TYR A 192 -8.33 -9.03 1.11
CA TYR A 192 -8.35 -10.50 1.01
C TYR A 192 -8.56 -11.21 2.34
N GLY A 193 -9.09 -10.52 3.35
CA GLY A 193 -9.27 -11.09 4.69
C GLY A 193 -10.08 -10.20 5.62
N PRO A 194 -10.36 -10.68 6.85
CA PRO A 194 -11.05 -9.88 7.85
C PRO A 194 -10.18 -8.70 8.29
N ALA A 195 -10.77 -7.52 8.32
CA ALA A 195 -10.14 -6.31 8.83
C ALA A 195 -10.16 -6.26 10.37
N VAL A 196 -10.99 -7.06 11.04
CA VAL A 196 -10.95 -7.25 12.49
C VAL A 196 -11.03 -8.73 12.81
N ILE A 197 -10.14 -9.20 13.69
CA ILE A 197 -10.15 -10.55 14.24
C ILE A 197 -10.12 -10.45 15.76
N TYR A 198 -11.16 -10.98 16.40
CA TYR A 198 -11.31 -11.01 17.85
C TYR A 198 -10.78 -12.30 18.46
N SER A 199 -10.40 -12.25 19.73
CA SER A 199 -9.89 -13.41 20.47
C SER A 199 -10.90 -14.55 20.63
N ASN A 200 -12.19 -14.23 20.59
CA ASN A 200 -13.25 -15.24 20.66
C ASN A 200 -13.48 -15.97 19.34
N GLY A 201 -12.80 -15.58 18.25
CA GLY A 201 -12.96 -16.15 16.92
C GLY A 201 -13.90 -15.36 16.01
N ASP A 202 -14.54 -14.31 16.51
CA ASP A 202 -15.35 -13.41 15.67
C ASP A 202 -14.46 -12.69 14.65
N LYS A 203 -14.99 -12.47 13.46
CA LYS A 203 -14.29 -11.83 12.33
C LYS A 203 -15.19 -10.83 11.65
N GLU A 204 -14.62 -9.70 11.25
CA GLU A 204 -15.31 -8.68 10.48
C GLU A 204 -14.52 -8.26 9.25
N TRP A 205 -15.22 -8.06 8.14
CA TRP A 205 -14.67 -7.60 6.88
C TRP A 205 -15.10 -6.17 6.62
N TRP A 206 -14.11 -5.32 6.35
CA TRP A 206 -14.30 -3.90 6.13
C TRP A 206 -13.47 -3.48 4.92
N ILE A 207 -14.05 -2.60 4.10
CA ILE A 207 -13.40 -1.95 2.96
C ILE A 207 -13.68 -0.45 3.09
N HIS A 208 -12.62 0.34 3.22
CA HIS A 208 -12.63 1.81 3.27
C HIS A 208 -13.48 2.37 4.43
N GLY A 209 -13.53 1.66 5.56
CA GLY A 209 -14.31 2.03 6.73
C GLY A 209 -15.78 1.60 6.67
N GLU A 210 -16.18 0.86 5.63
CA GLU A 210 -17.53 0.30 5.51
C GLU A 210 -17.49 -1.23 5.63
N ARG A 211 -18.41 -1.82 6.40
CA ARG A 211 -18.56 -3.28 6.45
C ARG A 211 -18.94 -3.79 5.06
N HIS A 212 -18.12 -4.68 4.51
CA HIS A 212 -18.31 -5.16 3.15
C HIS A 212 -17.58 -6.47 2.90
N ARG A 213 -18.20 -7.36 2.13
CA ARG A 213 -17.56 -8.55 1.55
C ARG A 213 -18.35 -9.02 0.33
N LEU A 214 -17.69 -9.21 -0.81
CA LEU A 214 -18.32 -9.63 -2.08
C LEU A 214 -18.82 -11.09 -2.02
N ASP A 215 -17.98 -12.02 -1.56
CA ASP A 215 -18.24 -13.46 -1.70
C ASP A 215 -18.69 -14.14 -0.38
N GLY A 216 -19.16 -13.37 0.61
CA GLY A 216 -19.46 -13.95 1.91
C GLY A 216 -20.05 -12.96 2.93
N PRO A 217 -20.28 -13.42 4.17
CA PRO A 217 -20.72 -12.55 5.24
C PRO A 217 -19.63 -11.55 5.64
N ALA A 218 -20.02 -10.29 5.83
CA ALA A 218 -19.13 -9.25 6.33
C ALA A 218 -18.89 -9.36 7.85
N VAL A 219 -19.70 -10.16 8.57
CA VAL A 219 -19.47 -10.52 9.98
C VAL A 219 -19.68 -12.02 10.16
N GLU A 220 -18.69 -12.69 10.75
CA GLU A 220 -18.77 -14.08 11.17
C GLU A 220 -18.53 -14.17 12.67
N TYR A 221 -19.54 -14.61 13.41
CA TYR A 221 -19.41 -14.88 14.83
C TYR A 221 -18.95 -16.32 15.06
N ALA A 222 -18.17 -16.54 16.12
CA ALA A 222 -17.67 -17.84 16.54
C ALA A 222 -18.80 -18.82 16.89
N ASN A 223 -19.96 -18.30 17.34
CA ASN A 223 -21.17 -19.10 17.56
C ASN A 223 -21.82 -19.60 16.25
N GLY A 224 -21.31 -19.19 15.09
CA GLY A 224 -21.78 -19.58 13.76
C GLY A 224 -22.82 -18.64 13.15
N ASN A 225 -23.22 -17.58 13.85
CA ASN A 225 -24.06 -16.53 13.28
C ASN A 225 -23.27 -15.74 12.23
N LYS A 226 -23.96 -15.32 11.16
CA LYS A 226 -23.35 -14.62 10.02
C LYS A 226 -24.21 -13.43 9.63
N ILE A 227 -23.57 -12.31 9.29
CA ILE A 227 -24.24 -11.10 8.79
C ILE A 227 -23.58 -10.64 7.50
N TRP A 228 -24.41 -10.29 6.51
CA TRP A 228 -23.98 -9.78 5.21
C TRP A 228 -24.18 -8.28 5.13
N PHE A 229 -23.16 -7.58 4.65
CA PHE A 229 -23.20 -6.16 4.35
C PHE A 229 -22.61 -5.90 2.96
N GLU A 230 -23.25 -5.01 2.21
CA GLU A 230 -22.78 -4.52 0.92
C GLU A 230 -22.67 -2.99 0.98
N TYR A 231 -21.48 -2.44 0.73
CA TYR A 231 -21.19 -1.00 0.83
C TYR A 231 -21.73 -0.37 2.13
N GLY A 232 -21.44 -1.04 3.26
CA GLY A 232 -21.88 -0.60 4.60
C GLY A 232 -23.37 -0.84 4.92
N ARG A 233 -24.18 -1.28 3.96
CA ARG A 233 -25.61 -1.52 4.15
C ARG A 233 -25.89 -2.96 4.53
N PHE A 234 -26.75 -3.15 5.53
CA PHE A 234 -27.20 -4.47 5.94
C PHE A 234 -27.99 -5.14 4.81
N VAL A 235 -27.64 -6.39 4.49
CA VAL A 235 -28.35 -7.19 3.48
C VAL A 235 -29.22 -8.25 4.17
N ARG A 236 -28.60 -9.11 4.98
CA ARG A 236 -29.28 -10.20 5.68
C ARG A 236 -28.44 -10.75 6.83
N ARG A 237 -29.07 -11.54 7.70
CA ARG A 237 -28.39 -12.34 8.72
C ARG A 237 -28.82 -13.81 8.63
N LYS A 238 -27.91 -14.71 9.03
CA LYS A 238 -28.16 -16.13 9.24
C LYS A 238 -27.84 -16.43 10.69
N ILE A 239 -28.84 -16.89 11.42
CA ILE A 239 -28.68 -17.34 12.81
C ILE A 239 -28.51 -18.86 12.75
N LYS A 240 -27.47 -19.36 13.42
CA LYS A 240 -27.30 -20.80 13.60
C LYS A 240 -28.26 -21.23 14.69
N CYS A 241 -29.26 -22.03 14.34
CA CYS A 241 -30.08 -22.72 15.32
C CYS A 241 -29.23 -23.83 15.94
N THR A 242 -29.13 -23.81 17.27
CA THR A 242 -28.50 -24.83 18.11
C THR A 242 -29.55 -25.79 18.62
#